data_AF-A0AAD0YSK4-F1
#
_entry.id   AF-A0AAD0YSK4-F1
#
_cell.length_a   1.000
_cell.length_b   1.000
_cell.length_c   1.000
_cell.angle_alpha   90.00
_cell.angle_beta   90.00
_cell.angle_gamma   90.00
#
_symmetry.space_group_name_H-M   'P 1'
#
loop_
_entity.id
_entity.type
_entity.pdbx_description
1 polymer ?
#
loop_
_entity_poly.entity_id
_entity_poly.type
_entity_poly.pdbx_seq_one_letter_code
_entity_poly.pdbx_strand_id
1 'polypeptide(L)'
;MKISTITLLEELKNRTGQHLQYAETLLLKPDNDLNFRMDTDSWSVLECLEHLNRYGTFYIPEISHRISSSRTSSTSDFKPGILGNYFAKSMLPKDKLNKMKTLKAMNPIHSQLNKEVVNEFIKQQEQLLHLLEKASTINLEKTKTAISISKLITLKLGDTFRFVIYHNARHIDQAENVLKNI
;
A
#
# COMPACT_ATOMS: atom_id res chain seq x y z
N MET A 1 6.70 13.81 -17.24
CA MET A 1 5.67 14.38 -16.33
C MET A 1 6.36 14.79 -15.05
N LYS A 2 6.07 16.01 -14.56
CA LYS A 2 6.63 16.60 -13.35
C LYS A 2 5.44 16.82 -12.40
N ILE A 3 5.56 16.43 -11.14
CA ILE A 3 4.49 16.48 -10.13
C ILE A 3 4.99 17.39 -9.00
N SER A 4 4.15 18.30 -8.50
CA SER A 4 4.48 19.03 -7.27
C SER A 4 4.64 18.04 -6.11
N THR A 5 5.76 18.11 -5.39
CA THR A 5 6.05 17.21 -4.26
C THR A 5 4.98 17.33 -3.18
N ILE A 6 4.55 18.57 -2.87
CA ILE A 6 3.51 18.83 -1.88
C ILE A 6 2.20 18.20 -2.34
N THR A 7 1.79 18.45 -3.59
CA THR A 7 0.54 17.89 -4.13
C THR A 7 0.56 16.35 -4.12
N LEU A 8 1.69 15.73 -4.44
CA LEU A 8 1.84 14.29 -4.36
C LEU A 8 1.69 13.77 -2.92
N LEU A 9 2.39 14.38 -1.96
CA LEU A 9 2.33 13.92 -0.57
C LEU A 9 0.93 14.10 0.04
N GLU A 10 0.25 15.21 -0.26
CA GLU A 10 -1.12 15.44 0.20
C GLU A 10 -2.11 14.44 -0.43
N GLU A 11 -1.98 14.11 -1.71
CA GLU A 11 -2.79 13.04 -2.34
C GLU A 11 -2.60 11.71 -1.63
N LEU A 12 -1.34 11.32 -1.38
CA LEU A 12 -1.00 10.06 -0.75
C LEU A 12 -1.43 10.01 0.72
N LYS A 13 -1.31 11.11 1.47
CA LYS A 13 -1.81 11.23 2.85
C LYS A 13 -3.32 11.09 2.89
N ASN A 14 -4.05 11.82 2.05
CA ASN A 14 -5.51 11.75 1.98
C ASN A 14 -5.98 10.33 1.68
N ARG A 15 -5.36 9.67 0.70
CA ARG A 15 -5.69 8.29 0.36
C ARG A 15 -5.39 7.33 1.51
N THR A 16 -4.25 7.47 2.18
CA THR A 16 -3.89 6.64 3.35
C THR A 16 -4.86 6.88 4.52
N GLY A 17 -5.30 8.12 4.74
CA GLY A 17 -6.32 8.45 5.73
C GLY A 17 -7.67 7.80 5.45
N GLN A 18 -8.08 7.75 4.17
CA GLN A 18 -9.29 7.02 3.76
C GLN A 18 -9.16 5.52 4.02
N HIS A 19 -7.98 4.94 3.79
CA HIS A 19 -7.70 3.53 4.08
C HIS A 19 -7.79 3.21 5.56
N LEU A 20 -7.23 4.08 6.40
CA LEU A 20 -7.32 4.00 7.85
C LEU A 20 -8.79 4.05 8.31
N GLN A 21 -9.54 5.06 7.86
CA GLN A 21 -10.95 5.21 8.22
C GLN A 21 -11.78 3.99 7.79
N TYR A 22 -11.57 3.48 6.57
CA TYR A 22 -12.23 2.26 6.11
C TYR A 22 -11.93 1.07 7.03
N ALA A 23 -10.66 0.85 7.37
CA ALA A 23 -10.24 -0.25 8.23
C ALA A 23 -10.87 -0.17 9.64
N GLU A 24 -11.00 1.02 10.20
CA GLU A 24 -11.69 1.22 11.48
C GLU A 24 -13.15 0.76 11.43
N THR A 25 -13.85 0.98 10.31
CA THR A 25 -15.24 0.48 10.15
C THR A 25 -15.33 -1.04 10.17
N LEU A 26 -14.26 -1.75 9.78
CA LEU A 26 -14.24 -3.21 9.75
C LEU A 26 -14.19 -3.83 11.14
N LEU A 27 -13.68 -3.10 12.15
CA LEU A 27 -13.69 -3.58 13.55
C LEU A 27 -15.11 -3.84 14.07
N LEU A 28 -16.09 -3.13 13.52
CA LEU A 28 -17.52 -3.26 13.87
C LEU A 28 -18.24 -4.37 13.11
N LYS A 29 -17.61 -4.98 12.09
CA LYS A 29 -18.22 -6.05 11.30
C LYS A 29 -18.14 -7.41 12.00
N PRO A 30 -19.12 -8.32 11.80
CA PRO A 30 -19.03 -9.71 12.25
C PRO A 30 -17.84 -10.44 11.62
N ASP A 31 -17.22 -11.36 12.36
CA ASP A 31 -16.08 -12.16 11.86
C ASP A 31 -16.44 -13.02 10.65
N ASN A 32 -17.69 -13.50 10.57
CA ASN A 32 -18.21 -14.24 9.43
C ASN A 32 -18.22 -13.39 8.15
N ASP A 33 -18.63 -12.13 8.25
CA ASP A 33 -18.65 -11.21 7.10
C ASP A 33 -17.21 -10.91 6.63
N LEU A 34 -16.29 -10.72 7.58
CA LEU A 34 -14.89 -10.43 7.28
C LEU A 34 -14.15 -11.63 6.66
N ASN A 35 -14.58 -12.85 6.97
CA ASN A 35 -14.04 -14.10 6.41
C ASN A 35 -14.81 -14.63 5.20
N PHE A 36 -15.95 -14.03 4.83
CA PHE A 36 -16.73 -14.44 3.67
C PHE A 36 -15.91 -14.36 2.37
N ARG A 37 -16.11 -15.34 1.50
CA ARG A 37 -15.55 -15.38 0.14
C ARG A 37 -16.67 -15.52 -0.87
N MET A 38 -16.57 -14.79 -1.97
CA MET A 38 -17.53 -14.88 -3.06
C MET A 38 -17.40 -16.21 -3.83
N ASP A 39 -16.18 -16.74 -3.91
CA ASP A 39 -15.85 -18.04 -4.48
C ASP A 39 -14.54 -18.61 -3.89
N THR A 40 -14.19 -19.84 -4.24
CA THR A 40 -13.02 -20.55 -3.69
C THR A 40 -11.67 -19.92 -4.01
N ASP A 41 -11.58 -19.17 -5.11
CA ASP A 41 -10.35 -18.56 -5.62
C ASP A 41 -10.23 -17.07 -5.25
N SER A 42 -11.32 -16.47 -4.76
CA SER A 42 -11.40 -15.10 -4.26
C SER A 42 -10.81 -14.96 -2.85
N TRP A 43 -10.37 -13.75 -2.52
CA TRP A 43 -9.97 -13.40 -1.14
C TRP A 43 -11.13 -12.81 -0.37
N SER A 44 -11.23 -13.16 0.91
CA SER A 44 -12.07 -12.46 1.89
C SER A 44 -11.54 -11.06 2.21
N VAL A 45 -12.29 -10.31 3.04
CA VAL A 45 -11.83 -9.01 3.55
C VAL A 45 -10.54 -9.16 4.35
N LEU A 46 -10.48 -10.12 5.28
CA LEU A 46 -9.27 -10.34 6.07
C LEU A 46 -8.10 -10.80 5.21
N GLU A 47 -8.35 -11.60 4.18
CA GLU A 47 -7.28 -12.01 3.26
C GLU A 47 -6.76 -10.83 2.43
N CYS A 48 -7.63 -9.91 2.01
CA CYS A 48 -7.18 -8.67 1.38
C CYS A 48 -6.28 -7.85 2.31
N LEU A 49 -6.64 -7.68 3.58
CA LEU A 49 -5.82 -6.92 4.54
C LEU A 49 -4.54 -7.65 4.93
N GLU A 50 -4.57 -8.97 5.12
CA GLU A 50 -3.39 -9.78 5.42
C GLU A 50 -2.37 -9.69 4.27
N HIS A 51 -2.83 -9.69 3.02
CA HIS A 51 -1.96 -9.44 1.87
C HIS A 51 -1.23 -8.10 2.01
N LEU A 52 -1.95 -7.04 2.34
CA LEU A 52 -1.38 -5.70 2.52
C LEU A 52 -0.40 -5.66 3.70
N ASN A 53 -0.73 -6.31 4.82
CA ASN A 53 0.13 -6.38 6.01
C ASN A 53 1.48 -7.04 5.72
N ARG A 54 1.50 -8.10 4.89
CA ARG A 54 2.74 -8.75 4.45
C ARG A 54 3.62 -7.83 3.61
N TYR A 55 3.01 -7.00 2.77
CA TYR A 55 3.75 -5.96 2.03
C TYR A 55 4.29 -4.88 2.97
N GLY A 56 3.48 -4.38 3.90
CA GLY A 56 3.93 -3.34 4.84
C GLY A 56 5.02 -3.82 5.79
N THR A 57 5.04 -5.10 6.17
CA THR A 57 6.14 -5.71 6.94
C THR A 57 7.50 -5.55 6.26
N PHE A 58 7.53 -5.53 4.92
CA PHE A 58 8.74 -5.21 4.16
C PHE A 58 8.92 -3.70 3.97
N TYR A 59 7.91 -3.02 3.45
CA TYR A 59 8.07 -1.64 2.96
C TYR A 59 8.19 -0.60 4.07
N ILE A 60 7.50 -0.76 5.20
CA ILE A 60 7.52 0.24 6.28
C ILE A 60 8.92 0.35 6.92
N PRO A 61 9.59 -0.77 7.32
CA PRO A 61 10.95 -0.70 7.83
C PRO A 61 11.95 -0.15 6.80
N GLU A 62 11.84 -0.56 5.54
CA GLU A 62 12.70 -0.09 4.46
C GLU A 62 12.53 1.43 4.26
N ILE A 63 11.31 1.92 4.07
CA ILE A 63 11.03 3.35 3.89
C ILE A 63 11.56 4.15 5.10
N SER A 64 11.26 3.69 6.31
CA SER A 64 11.72 4.32 7.55
C SER A 64 13.24 4.45 7.60
N HIS A 65 13.96 3.36 7.31
CA HIS A 65 15.42 3.34 7.28
C HIS A 65 16.00 4.29 6.22
N ARG A 66 15.39 4.32 5.02
CA ARG A 66 15.85 5.18 3.91
C ARG A 66 15.57 6.65 4.16
N ILE A 67 14.48 7.00 4.84
CA ILE A 67 14.20 8.37 5.28
C ILE A 67 15.22 8.80 6.34
N SER A 68 15.41 8.00 7.40
CA SER A 68 16.31 8.37 8.51
C SER A 68 17.78 8.47 8.09
N SER A 69 18.18 7.72 7.06
CA SER A 69 19.55 7.75 6.52
C SER A 69 19.76 8.80 5.44
N SER A 70 18.70 9.47 4.96
CA SER A 70 18.80 10.45 3.88
C SER A 70 19.42 11.75 4.37
N ARG A 71 20.40 12.27 3.61
CA ARG A 71 21.01 13.58 3.82
C ARG A 71 20.55 14.61 2.78
N THR A 72 19.49 14.29 2.05
CA THR A 72 18.98 15.14 0.96
C THR A 72 17.92 16.09 1.49
N SER A 73 17.82 17.27 0.89
CA SER A 73 16.75 18.22 1.17
C SER A 73 15.60 18.05 0.18
N SER A 74 14.38 18.36 0.63
CA SER A 74 13.19 18.34 -0.22
C SER A 74 13.34 19.23 -1.46
N THR A 75 12.62 18.85 -2.51
CA THR A 75 12.52 19.61 -3.76
C THR A 75 11.06 19.91 -4.03
N SER A 76 10.78 21.06 -4.65
CA SER A 76 9.43 21.48 -5.04
C SER A 76 8.71 20.46 -5.90
N ASP A 77 9.49 19.68 -6.65
CA ASP A 77 8.96 18.78 -7.67
C ASP A 77 9.55 17.39 -7.57
N PHE A 78 8.71 16.44 -7.95
CA PHE A 78 8.99 15.02 -8.10
C PHE A 78 8.76 14.58 -9.54
N LYS A 79 9.76 13.93 -10.11
CA LYS A 79 9.72 13.25 -11.41
C LYS A 79 9.73 11.74 -11.16
N PRO A 80 8.62 11.03 -11.47
CA PRO A 80 8.61 9.58 -11.43
C PRO A 80 9.71 8.96 -12.29
N GLY A 81 10.33 7.88 -11.81
CA GLY A 81 11.19 7.02 -12.62
C GLY A 81 10.35 6.16 -13.57
N ILE A 82 10.93 5.69 -14.67
CA ILE A 82 10.18 4.91 -15.68
C ILE A 82 9.54 3.66 -15.05
N LEU A 83 10.35 2.85 -14.36
CA LEU A 83 9.90 1.60 -13.74
C LEU A 83 8.94 1.84 -12.57
N GLY A 84 9.27 2.77 -11.67
CA GLY A 84 8.43 3.09 -10.52
C GLY A 84 7.07 3.65 -10.95
N ASN A 85 7.05 4.51 -11.96
CA ASN A 85 5.81 5.03 -12.53
C ASN A 85 4.98 3.94 -13.20
N TYR A 86 5.61 2.98 -13.87
CA TYR A 86 4.92 1.82 -14.43
C TYR A 86 4.24 1.00 -13.34
N PHE A 87 4.96 0.67 -12.26
CA PHE A 87 4.38 -0.08 -11.14
C PHE A 87 3.23 0.68 -10.46
N ALA A 88 3.41 1.96 -10.13
CA ALA A 88 2.35 2.77 -9.54
C ALA A 88 1.09 2.80 -10.45
N LYS A 89 1.26 3.08 -11.75
CA LYS A 89 0.14 3.12 -12.70
C LYS A 89 -0.49 1.75 -12.98
N SER A 90 0.23 0.67 -12.70
CA SER A 90 -0.32 -0.68 -12.82
C SER A 90 -1.33 -1.01 -11.71
N MET A 91 -1.27 -0.29 -10.58
CA MET A 91 -2.17 -0.48 -9.45
C MET A 91 -3.49 0.30 -9.57
N LEU A 92 -3.50 1.38 -10.38
CA LEU A 92 -4.70 2.17 -10.61
C LEU A 92 -5.80 1.35 -11.32
N PRO A 93 -7.09 1.66 -11.09
CA PRO A 93 -8.20 0.97 -11.75
C PRO A 93 -8.07 0.95 -13.27
N LYS A 94 -8.41 -0.18 -13.90
CA LYS A 94 -8.44 -0.39 -15.36
C LYS A 94 -9.58 -1.33 -15.72
N ASP A 95 -10.20 -1.13 -16.88
CA ASP A 95 -11.31 -1.96 -17.40
C ASP A 95 -10.97 -3.45 -17.49
N LYS A 96 -9.70 -3.77 -17.74
CA LYS A 96 -9.16 -5.13 -17.61
C LYS A 96 -7.97 -5.13 -16.67
N LEU A 97 -8.11 -5.85 -15.57
CA LEU A 97 -7.02 -6.11 -14.65
C LEU A 97 -6.04 -7.08 -15.31
N ASN A 98 -4.78 -6.69 -15.40
CA ASN A 98 -3.72 -7.63 -15.71
C ASN A 98 -3.63 -8.62 -14.53
N LYS A 99 -3.97 -9.89 -14.75
CA LYS A 99 -3.79 -10.94 -13.75
C LYS A 99 -2.28 -11.12 -13.53
N MET A 100 -1.76 -10.56 -12.44
CA MET A 100 -0.40 -10.84 -11.99
C MET A 100 -0.47 -12.01 -11.01
N LYS A 101 0.43 -12.98 -11.17
CA LYS A 101 0.54 -14.09 -10.22
C LYS A 101 1.09 -13.56 -8.90
N THR A 102 0.29 -13.61 -7.85
CA THR A 102 0.73 -13.27 -6.50
C THR A 102 1.87 -14.20 -6.08
N LEU A 103 2.95 -13.61 -5.54
CA LEU A 103 4.04 -14.40 -4.98
C LEU A 103 3.52 -15.28 -3.84
N LYS A 104 3.98 -16.54 -3.76
CA LYS A 104 3.49 -17.51 -2.76
C LYS A 104 3.53 -16.96 -1.33
N ALA A 105 4.63 -16.30 -0.95
CA ALA A 105 4.79 -15.69 0.37
C ALA A 105 3.75 -14.58 0.66
N MET A 106 3.25 -13.93 -0.39
CA MET A 106 2.28 -12.84 -0.28
C MET A 106 0.83 -13.32 -0.44
N ASN A 107 0.59 -14.59 -0.77
CA ASN A 107 -0.77 -15.09 -0.93
C ASN A 107 -1.33 -15.54 0.42
N PRO A 108 -2.40 -14.91 0.95
CA PRO A 108 -2.99 -15.28 2.22
C PRO A 108 -4.11 -16.29 2.09
N ILE A 109 -4.40 -16.78 0.88
CA ILE A 109 -5.52 -17.67 0.63
C ILE A 109 -5.50 -18.89 1.58
N HIS A 110 -6.64 -19.13 2.24
CA HIS A 110 -6.86 -20.18 3.25
C HIS A 110 -6.12 -20.01 4.57
N SER A 111 -5.62 -18.81 4.87
CA SER A 111 -5.10 -18.50 6.21
C SER A 111 -6.24 -18.48 7.24
N GLN A 112 -5.96 -18.90 8.47
CA GLN A 112 -6.86 -18.71 9.61
C GLN A 112 -6.65 -17.29 10.13
N LEU A 113 -7.61 -16.41 9.91
CA LEU A 113 -7.49 -14.97 10.18
C LEU A 113 -8.60 -14.48 11.12
N ASN A 114 -8.26 -13.50 11.94
CA ASN A 114 -9.14 -12.82 12.89
C ASN A 114 -8.93 -11.30 12.81
N LYS A 115 -9.64 -10.55 13.67
CA LYS A 115 -9.65 -9.07 13.64
C LYS A 115 -8.29 -8.42 13.93
N GLU A 116 -7.33 -9.17 14.43
CA GLU A 116 -5.95 -8.74 14.63
C GLU A 116 -5.30 -8.32 13.31
N VAL A 117 -5.72 -8.91 12.18
CA VAL A 117 -5.31 -8.47 10.83
C VAL A 117 -5.74 -7.03 10.56
N VAL A 118 -6.94 -6.64 10.99
CA VAL A 118 -7.46 -5.27 10.84
C VAL A 118 -6.64 -4.31 11.70
N ASN A 119 -6.36 -4.69 12.95
CA ASN A 119 -5.55 -3.88 13.88
C ASN A 119 -4.12 -3.66 13.35
N GLU A 120 -3.48 -4.69 12.81
CA GLU A 120 -2.15 -4.55 12.20
C GLU A 120 -2.21 -3.66 10.95
N PHE A 121 -3.26 -3.77 10.13
CA PHE A 121 -3.42 -2.90 8.97
C PHE A 121 -3.59 -1.43 9.35
N ILE A 122 -4.41 -1.14 10.37
CA ILE A 122 -4.60 0.20 10.96
C ILE A 122 -3.25 0.78 11.40
N LYS A 123 -2.51 0.04 12.23
CA LYS A 123 -1.19 0.43 12.72
C LYS A 123 -0.22 0.71 11.57
N GLN A 124 -0.24 -0.10 10.51
CA GLN A 124 0.58 0.14 9.33
C GLN A 124 0.17 1.40 8.55
N GLN A 125 -1.12 1.76 8.49
CA GLN A 125 -1.56 3.01 7.86
C GLN A 125 -1.11 4.23 8.68
N GLU A 126 -1.20 4.18 10.01
CA GLU A 126 -0.68 5.23 10.89
C GLU A 126 0.84 5.42 10.70
N GLN A 127 1.59 4.32 10.61
CA GLN A 127 3.02 4.37 10.31
C GLN A 127 3.30 4.99 8.94
N LEU A 128 2.52 4.65 7.91
CA LEU A 128 2.66 5.26 6.57
C LEU A 128 2.37 6.76 6.58
N LEU A 129 1.34 7.21 7.31
CA LEU A 129 1.04 8.64 7.48
C LEU A 129 2.22 9.39 8.12
N HIS A 130 2.81 8.83 9.18
CA HIS A 130 4.00 9.40 9.81
C HIS A 130 5.21 9.45 8.87
N LEU A 131 5.40 8.40 8.07
CA LEU A 131 6.49 8.35 7.09
C LEU A 131 6.29 9.36 5.95
N LEU A 132 5.06 9.56 5.49
CA LEU A 132 4.72 10.60 4.50
C LEU A 132 5.01 12.01 5.05
N GLU A 133 4.71 12.26 6.32
CA GLU A 133 5.04 13.53 6.98
C GLU A 133 6.55 13.76 7.01
N LYS A 134 7.33 12.78 7.48
CA LYS A 134 8.80 12.88 7.48
C LYS A 134 9.38 13.04 6.07
N ALA A 135 8.80 12.37 5.08
CA ALA A 135 9.25 12.42 3.70
C ALA A 135 9.15 13.83 3.08
N SER A 136 8.30 14.71 3.61
CA SER A 136 8.19 16.12 3.17
C SER A 136 9.49 16.92 3.27
N THR A 137 10.41 16.48 4.13
CA THR A 137 11.67 17.18 4.41
C THR A 137 12.85 16.73 3.54
N ILE A 138 12.69 15.65 2.77
CA ILE A 138 13.78 15.03 1.99
C ILE A 138 13.46 14.92 0.49
N ASN A 139 14.48 14.63 -0.31
CA ASN A 139 14.29 14.47 -1.74
C ASN A 139 13.70 13.08 -2.09
N LEU A 140 12.45 13.06 -2.55
CA LEU A 140 11.74 11.84 -2.95
C LEU A 140 12.32 11.14 -4.18
N GLU A 141 13.13 11.82 -4.99
CA GLU A 141 13.77 11.25 -6.18
C GLU A 141 15.15 10.67 -5.93
N LYS A 142 15.96 11.36 -5.11
CA LYS A 142 17.33 10.96 -4.78
C LYS A 142 17.35 9.86 -3.73
N THR A 143 16.38 9.87 -2.81
CA THR A 143 16.20 8.76 -1.86
C THR A 143 15.63 7.55 -2.60
N LYS A 144 16.30 6.40 -2.50
CA LYS A 144 15.92 5.15 -3.14
C LYS A 144 15.53 4.10 -2.12
N THR A 145 14.57 3.25 -2.41
CA THR A 145 14.21 2.10 -1.57
C THR A 145 14.38 0.80 -2.35
N ALA A 146 14.72 -0.28 -1.65
CA ALA A 146 14.56 -1.64 -2.17
C ALA A 146 13.07 -1.95 -2.43
N ILE A 147 12.82 -3.03 -3.17
CA ILE A 147 11.47 -3.56 -3.41
C ILE A 147 11.40 -5.03 -3.03
N SER A 148 10.21 -5.48 -2.64
CA SER A 148 9.97 -6.87 -2.20
C SER A 148 10.12 -7.90 -3.32
N ILE A 149 10.08 -7.46 -4.59
CA ILE A 149 10.05 -8.33 -5.78
C ILE A 149 11.46 -8.71 -6.25
N SER A 150 12.46 -7.84 -6.06
CA SER A 150 13.83 -8.07 -6.53
C SER A 150 14.85 -7.31 -5.70
N LYS A 151 15.94 -7.99 -5.33
CA LYS A 151 17.09 -7.40 -4.64
C LYS A 151 18.01 -6.58 -5.56
N LEU A 152 17.86 -6.71 -6.88
CA LEU A 152 18.72 -6.06 -7.87
C LEU A 152 18.21 -4.68 -8.31
N ILE A 153 17.01 -4.29 -7.85
CA ILE A 153 16.30 -3.10 -8.32
C ILE A 153 15.94 -2.24 -7.12
N THR A 154 16.03 -0.93 -7.29
CA THR A 154 15.51 0.07 -6.34
C THR A 154 14.57 1.03 -7.06
N LEU A 155 13.65 1.62 -6.31
CA LEU A 155 12.75 2.67 -6.80
C LEU A 155 13.03 4.00 -6.11
N LYS A 156 12.63 5.09 -6.75
CA LYS A 156 12.57 6.41 -6.08
C LYS A 156 11.58 6.31 -4.92
N LEU A 157 11.88 6.93 -3.79
CA LEU A 157 11.00 6.92 -2.62
C LEU A 157 9.57 7.37 -2.96
N GLY A 158 9.43 8.44 -3.77
CA GLY A 158 8.12 8.90 -4.22
C GLY A 158 7.37 7.86 -5.07
N ASP A 159 8.07 7.05 -5.87
CA ASP A 159 7.43 5.96 -6.63
C ASP A 159 7.07 4.78 -5.72
N THR A 160 7.87 4.51 -4.69
CA THR A 160 7.59 3.46 -3.70
C THR A 160 6.33 3.77 -2.92
N PHE A 161 6.18 5.00 -2.41
CA PHE A 161 4.94 5.41 -1.73
C PHE A 161 3.73 5.27 -2.65
N ARG A 162 3.83 5.77 -3.89
CA ARG A 162 2.75 5.62 -4.89
C ARG A 162 2.39 4.16 -5.10
N PHE A 163 3.38 3.28 -5.28
CA PHE A 163 3.13 1.86 -5.47
C PHE A 163 2.41 1.24 -4.26
N VAL A 164 2.94 1.42 -3.05
CA VAL A 164 2.38 0.83 -1.82
C VAL A 164 0.96 1.34 -1.56
N ILE A 165 0.73 2.65 -1.66
CA ILE A 165 -0.56 3.25 -1.33
C ILE A 165 -1.59 2.94 -2.42
N TYR A 166 -1.22 2.91 -3.70
CA TYR A 166 -2.14 2.49 -4.76
C TYR A 166 -2.43 0.98 -4.72
N HIS A 167 -1.49 0.18 -4.22
CA HIS A 167 -1.71 -1.24 -3.95
C HIS A 167 -2.70 -1.46 -2.81
N ASN A 168 -2.59 -0.69 -1.71
CA ASN A 168 -3.57 -0.70 -0.62
C ASN A 168 -4.96 -0.34 -1.14
N ALA A 169 -5.07 0.71 -1.96
CA ALA A 169 -6.31 1.13 -2.58
C ALA A 169 -7.01 0.01 -3.36
N ARG A 170 -6.25 -0.66 -4.22
CA ARG A 170 -6.76 -1.77 -5.05
C ARG A 170 -7.37 -2.89 -4.21
N HIS A 171 -6.73 -3.26 -3.10
CA HIS A 171 -7.22 -4.35 -2.25
C HIS A 171 -8.29 -3.90 -1.25
N ILE A 172 -8.36 -2.61 -0.92
CA ILE A 172 -9.52 -2.04 -0.23
C ILE A 172 -10.74 -2.07 -1.14
N ASP A 173 -10.62 -1.68 -2.41
CA ASP A 173 -11.73 -1.79 -3.38
C ASP A 173 -12.22 -3.25 -3.49
N GLN A 174 -11.28 -4.21 -3.46
CA GLN A 174 -11.60 -5.64 -3.44
C GLN A 174 -12.36 -6.05 -2.16
N ALA A 175 -11.89 -5.61 -0.99
CA ALA A 175 -12.55 -5.88 0.29
C ALA A 175 -13.95 -5.25 0.37
N GLU A 176 -14.12 -4.03 -0.10
CA GLU A 176 -15.44 -3.39 -0.22
C GLU A 176 -16.38 -4.18 -1.12
N ASN A 177 -15.88 -4.69 -2.24
CA ASN A 177 -16.69 -5.49 -3.15
C ASN A 177 -17.16 -6.81 -2.50
N VAL A 178 -16.33 -7.45 -1.67
CA VAL A 178 -16.76 -8.62 -0.89
C VAL A 178 -17.96 -8.25 -0.01
N LEU A 179 -17.86 -7.18 0.79
CA LEU A 179 -18.93 -6.77 1.71
C LEU A 179 -20.22 -6.32 1.02
N LYS A 180 -20.15 -5.82 -0.24
CA LYS A 180 -21.33 -5.46 -1.03
C LYS A 180 -22.12 -6.67 -1.55
N ASN A 181 -21.50 -7.86 -1.53
CA ASN A 181 -22.07 -9.11 -2.04
C ASN A 181 -22.36 -10.12 -0.90
N ILE A 182 -22.44 -9.65 0.34
CA ILE A 182 -22.96 -10.37 1.50
C ILE A 182 -24.42 -9.99 1.69
#